data_AF-A0A9W6Z342-F1
#
_entry.id   AF-A0A9W6Z342-F1
#
_cell.length_a   1.000
_cell.length_b   1.000
_cell.length_c   1.000
_cell.angle_alpha   90.00
_cell.angle_beta   90.00
_cell.angle_gamma   90.00
#
_symmetry.space_group_name_H-M   'P 1'
#
loop_
_entity.id
_entity.type
_entity.pdbx_description
1 polymer ?
#
loop_
_entity_poly.entity_id
_entity_poly.type
_entity_poly.pdbx_seq_one_letter_code
_entity_poly.pdbx_strand_id
1 'polypeptide(L)'
;MEEGSDGEKDGDDNEDDDDQDEDDSDDDLPEEELMLDPDTCCDIVLQVSVKKGQEIYNTYGDLSNPMLLARYGFAVHNNPHDYVSLGKQILRYKKARPETEERLQWWTDSGHSIFCEFVKSLIKEQQPAHVQGAGCGDGWCEEDSCCQDEHGEHSGHDEHGCCDDDECQDDCCNNDEMSWLLSARIEHPGAPSHFVYALAKLVTLSEEDFKTIVEDTSESHIKKYLVKSTKVADKVLLQWCQERYDDYVYLKDLNSKQIEELSVRTSETSTDRVIDILIQNEKAILEKCMSSFEKL
;
A
#
# COMPACT_ATOMS: atom_id res chain seq x y z
N MET A 1 -66.59 -29.30 -3.37
CA MET A 1 -67.38 -30.36 -2.72
C MET A 1 -66.39 -31.48 -2.52
N GLU A 2 -65.74 -31.52 -1.37
CA GLU A 2 -66.15 -32.24 -0.13
C GLU A 2 -65.10 -33.36 0.02
N GLU A 3 -64.40 -33.67 1.10
CA GLU A 3 -64.20 -33.25 2.51
C GLU A 3 -62.75 -33.74 2.83
N GLY A 4 -61.92 -33.16 3.71
CA GLY A 4 -62.10 -32.94 5.14
C GLY A 4 -61.77 -34.22 5.95
N SER A 5 -60.59 -34.28 6.59
CA SER A 5 -60.40 -34.97 7.89
C SER A 5 -59.04 -34.65 8.53
N ASP A 6 -59.11 -34.05 9.71
CA ASP A 6 -58.04 -33.85 10.71
C ASP A 6 -57.47 -35.15 11.27
N GLY A 7 -56.28 -35.05 11.86
CA GLY A 7 -55.72 -36.05 12.77
C GLY A 7 -54.33 -35.68 13.29
N GLU A 8 -54.26 -34.91 14.37
CA GLU A 8 -53.07 -34.72 15.21
C GLU A 8 -52.57 -36.04 15.80
N LYS A 9 -51.24 -36.19 15.94
CA LYS A 9 -50.63 -36.90 17.08
C LYS A 9 -49.14 -36.57 17.24
N ASP A 10 -48.83 -36.17 18.47
CA ASP A 10 -47.52 -35.93 19.06
C ASP A 10 -46.56 -37.13 18.95
N GLY A 11 -45.28 -36.80 18.87
CA GLY A 11 -44.15 -37.73 18.90
C GLY A 11 -42.87 -36.95 19.16
N ASP A 12 -42.72 -36.55 20.42
CA ASP A 12 -41.48 -36.14 21.09
C ASP A 12 -40.37 -37.15 20.84
N ASP A 13 -39.22 -36.70 20.34
CA ASP A 13 -37.91 -37.32 20.55
C ASP A 13 -36.86 -36.21 20.38
N ASN A 14 -36.49 -35.63 21.53
CA ASN A 14 -35.26 -34.87 21.71
C ASN A 14 -34.07 -35.83 21.58
N GLU A 15 -33.24 -35.63 20.56
CA GLU A 15 -31.85 -36.08 20.59
C GLU A 15 -30.99 -34.81 20.61
N ASP A 16 -30.76 -34.32 21.83
CA ASP A 16 -29.65 -33.43 22.16
C ASP A 16 -28.35 -34.23 21.94
N ASP A 17 -27.74 -34.09 20.76
CA ASP A 17 -26.34 -34.45 20.57
C ASP A 17 -25.50 -33.36 21.24
N ASP A 18 -25.22 -33.57 22.53
CA ASP A 18 -24.17 -32.90 23.28
C ASP A 18 -22.81 -33.32 22.68
N ASP A 19 -22.38 -32.64 21.62
CA ASP A 19 -20.98 -32.62 21.17
C ASP A 19 -20.13 -31.90 22.23
N GLN A 20 -19.80 -32.64 23.30
CA GLN A 20 -18.74 -32.28 24.24
C GLN A 20 -17.40 -32.64 23.60
N ASP A 21 -16.92 -31.79 22.69
CA ASP A 21 -15.51 -31.73 22.31
C ASP A 21 -14.73 -31.04 23.46
N GLU A 22 -14.58 -31.75 24.57
CA GLU A 22 -13.49 -31.48 25.53
C GLU A 22 -12.20 -32.08 24.95
N ASP A 23 -11.65 -31.41 23.93
CA ASP A 23 -10.29 -31.63 23.45
C ASP A 23 -9.31 -30.92 24.40
N ASP A 24 -9.21 -31.46 25.62
CA ASP A 24 -8.13 -31.16 26.57
C ASP A 24 -6.95 -32.12 26.26
N SER A 25 -6.54 -32.17 24.99
CA SER A 25 -5.27 -32.74 24.62
C SER A 25 -4.18 -31.80 25.13
N ASP A 26 -3.62 -32.19 26.29
CA ASP A 26 -2.22 -31.88 26.62
C ASP A 26 -1.39 -32.44 25.45
N ASP A 27 -1.27 -31.63 24.39
CA ASP A 27 -0.40 -31.84 23.25
C ASP A 27 1.03 -31.65 23.78
N ASP A 28 1.50 -32.67 24.50
CA ASP A 28 2.90 -32.83 24.89
C ASP A 28 3.70 -32.87 23.60
N LEU A 29 4.16 -31.69 23.16
CA LEU A 29 5.04 -31.52 22.02
C LEU A 29 6.17 -32.55 22.14
N PRO A 30 6.47 -33.31 21.08
CA PRO A 30 7.47 -34.37 21.14
C PRO A 30 8.80 -33.80 21.68
N GLU A 31 9.44 -34.52 22.61
CA GLU A 31 10.66 -34.08 23.32
C GLU A 31 11.78 -33.64 22.36
N GLU A 32 11.74 -34.11 21.11
CA GLU A 32 12.61 -33.74 20.00
C GLU A 32 12.42 -32.29 19.51
N GLU A 33 11.19 -31.74 19.53
CA GLU A 33 10.92 -30.32 19.20
C GLU A 33 11.34 -29.37 20.32
N LEU A 34 11.35 -29.83 21.58
CA LEU A 34 11.88 -29.09 22.73
C LEU A 34 13.42 -29.09 22.77
N MET A 35 14.06 -29.91 21.94
CA MET A 35 15.51 -30.09 21.83
C MET A 35 16.08 -29.50 20.52
N LEU A 36 15.34 -28.59 19.86
CA LEU A 36 15.87 -27.85 18.72
C LEU A 36 17.07 -27.00 19.15
N ASP A 37 18.10 -26.95 18.30
CA ASP A 37 19.27 -26.11 18.52
C ASP A 37 18.84 -24.64 18.47
N PRO A 38 18.98 -23.87 19.57
CA PRO A 38 18.57 -22.45 19.61
C PRO A 38 19.19 -21.61 18.49
N ASP A 39 20.40 -21.96 18.05
CA ASP A 39 21.09 -21.27 16.95
C ASP A 39 20.45 -21.53 15.57
N THR A 40 19.50 -22.48 15.48
CA THR A 40 18.72 -22.81 14.28
C THR A 40 17.26 -22.35 14.35
N CYS A 41 16.85 -21.73 15.46
CA CYS A 41 15.48 -21.28 15.70
C CYS A 41 15.30 -19.77 15.46
N CYS A 42 14.04 -19.37 15.23
CA CYS A 42 13.65 -17.97 15.16
C CYS A 42 13.25 -17.46 16.56
N ASP A 43 14.01 -16.50 17.09
CA ASP A 43 13.67 -15.84 18.34
C ASP A 43 12.55 -14.79 18.14
N ILE A 44 11.42 -15.00 18.82
CA ILE A 44 10.34 -13.99 18.89
C ILE A 44 10.50 -13.21 20.19
N VAL A 45 10.75 -11.90 20.08
CA VAL A 45 10.96 -11.00 21.21
C VAL A 45 9.84 -9.98 21.36
N LEU A 46 9.51 -9.63 22.60
CA LEU A 46 8.52 -8.58 22.88
C LEU A 46 9.11 -7.19 22.62
N GLN A 47 8.46 -6.44 21.72
CA GLN A 47 8.76 -5.01 21.53
C GLN A 47 8.14 -4.11 22.60
N VAL A 48 7.01 -4.54 23.18
CA VAL A 48 6.27 -3.80 24.22
C VAL A 48 5.98 -4.74 25.38
N SER A 49 6.06 -4.23 26.61
CA SER A 49 5.74 -5.01 27.81
C SER A 49 4.26 -5.39 27.85
N VAL A 50 3.96 -6.66 28.07
CA VAL A 50 2.59 -7.20 28.13
C VAL A 50 2.29 -7.72 29.54
N LYS A 51 1.09 -7.45 30.07
CA LYS A 51 0.68 -8.00 31.38
C LYS A 51 0.12 -9.41 31.20
N LYS A 52 0.21 -10.23 32.26
CA LYS A 52 -0.41 -11.57 32.28
C LYS A 52 -1.89 -11.49 31.88
N GLY A 53 -2.29 -12.34 30.94
CA GLY A 53 -3.67 -12.43 30.43
C GLY A 53 -4.01 -11.40 29.34
N GLN A 54 -3.04 -10.61 28.86
CA GLN A 54 -3.21 -9.78 27.68
C GLN A 54 -2.70 -10.51 26.43
N GLU A 55 -3.35 -10.24 25.30
CA GLU A 55 -2.93 -10.71 23.99
C GLU A 55 -1.58 -10.10 23.60
N ILE A 56 -0.74 -10.91 22.95
CA ILE A 56 0.55 -10.49 22.39
C ILE A 56 0.33 -10.29 20.89
N TYR A 57 0.60 -9.09 20.40
CA TYR A 57 0.46 -8.75 18.99
C TYR A 57 1.81 -8.77 18.27
N ASN A 58 1.78 -9.17 17.00
CA ASN A 58 2.94 -9.06 16.10
C ASN A 58 2.93 -7.70 15.36
N THR A 59 4.10 -7.29 14.87
CA THR A 59 4.24 -6.15 13.96
C THR A 59 4.42 -6.65 12.54
N TYR A 60 3.50 -6.28 11.64
CA TYR A 60 3.52 -6.71 10.24
C TYR A 60 4.39 -5.83 9.33
N GLY A 61 5.08 -4.84 9.91
CA GLY A 61 5.90 -3.86 9.20
C GLY A 61 5.12 -2.65 8.69
N ASP A 62 5.81 -1.82 7.91
CA ASP A 62 5.33 -0.53 7.40
C ASP A 62 4.41 -0.71 6.17
N LEU A 63 3.31 -1.43 6.35
CA LEU A 63 2.38 -1.79 5.27
C LEU A 63 1.15 -0.89 5.23
N SER A 64 0.76 -0.47 4.03
CA SER A 64 -0.50 0.24 3.79
C SER A 64 -1.71 -0.69 3.94
N ASN A 65 -2.89 -0.13 4.16
CA ASN A 65 -4.09 -0.97 4.32
C ASN A 65 -4.44 -1.82 3.09
N PRO A 66 -4.26 -1.35 1.84
CA PRO A 66 -4.40 -2.22 0.68
C PRO A 66 -3.48 -3.45 0.73
N MET A 67 -2.25 -3.31 1.24
CA MET A 67 -1.32 -4.43 1.40
C MET A 67 -1.69 -5.34 2.57
N LEU A 68 -2.13 -4.77 3.70
CA LEU A 68 -2.62 -5.55 4.83
C LEU A 68 -3.83 -6.39 4.44
N LEU A 69 -4.76 -5.82 3.66
CA LEU A 69 -5.91 -6.56 3.15
C LEU A 69 -5.47 -7.67 2.19
N ALA A 70 -4.63 -7.36 1.20
CA ALA A 70 -4.24 -8.33 0.18
C ALA A 70 -3.44 -9.52 0.75
N ARG A 71 -2.63 -9.30 1.79
CA ARG A 71 -1.76 -10.34 2.37
C ARG A 71 -2.38 -11.04 3.59
N TYR A 72 -3.16 -10.31 4.39
CA TYR A 72 -3.59 -10.78 5.71
C TYR A 72 -5.11 -10.66 5.96
N GLY A 73 -5.86 -10.05 5.04
CA GLY A 73 -7.32 -10.00 5.12
C GLY A 73 -7.90 -8.98 6.11
N PHE A 74 -7.10 -8.03 6.61
CA PHE A 74 -7.58 -6.99 7.53
C PHE A 74 -7.09 -5.59 7.16
N ALA A 75 -7.72 -4.56 7.74
CA ALA A 75 -7.30 -3.17 7.64
C ALA A 75 -7.31 -2.51 9.02
N VAL A 76 -6.47 -1.48 9.19
CA VAL A 76 -6.27 -0.78 10.47
C VAL A 76 -6.73 0.67 10.33
N HIS A 77 -7.54 1.13 11.28
CA HIS A 77 -7.95 2.53 11.37
C HIS A 77 -6.73 3.45 11.56
N ASN A 78 -6.73 4.59 10.86
CA ASN A 78 -5.66 5.60 10.96
C ASN A 78 -4.24 5.02 10.78
N ASN A 79 -4.09 4.08 9.84
CA ASN A 79 -2.79 3.47 9.57
C ASN A 79 -1.80 4.55 9.09
N PRO A 80 -0.66 4.77 9.80
CA PRO A 80 0.29 5.82 9.47
C PRO A 80 1.07 5.57 8.16
N HIS A 81 1.08 4.34 7.66
CA HIS A 81 1.74 3.93 6.42
C HIS A 81 0.77 3.88 5.22
N ASP A 82 -0.46 4.34 5.41
CA ASP A 82 -1.47 4.34 4.36
C ASP A 82 -1.28 5.50 3.38
N TYR A 83 -1.80 5.34 2.16
CA TYR A 83 -1.71 6.35 1.11
C TYR A 83 -2.85 6.21 0.10
N VAL A 84 -3.10 7.27 -0.65
CA VAL A 84 -4.08 7.29 -1.75
C VAL A 84 -3.38 7.54 -3.07
N SER A 85 -3.44 6.59 -4.00
CA SER A 85 -2.92 6.77 -5.36
C SER A 85 -3.82 7.71 -6.17
N LEU A 86 -3.20 8.61 -6.94
CA LEU A 86 -3.85 9.55 -7.86
C LEU A 86 -3.61 9.21 -9.34
N GLY A 87 -3.02 8.05 -9.64
CA GLY A 87 -2.70 7.65 -11.01
C GLY A 87 -3.89 7.70 -11.97
N LYS A 88 -5.06 7.23 -11.51
CA LYS A 88 -6.31 7.27 -12.29
C LYS A 88 -6.73 8.70 -12.64
N GLN A 89 -6.58 9.64 -11.71
CA GLN A 89 -6.93 11.06 -11.89
C GLN A 89 -5.95 11.72 -12.87
N ILE A 90 -4.67 11.39 -12.80
CA ILE A 90 -3.65 11.87 -13.75
C ILE A 90 -3.97 11.37 -15.17
N LEU A 91 -4.34 10.10 -15.33
CA LEU A 91 -4.74 9.56 -16.64
C LEU A 91 -6.02 10.21 -17.18
N ARG A 92 -7.01 10.52 -16.31
CA ARG A 92 -8.21 11.28 -16.71
C ARG A 92 -7.84 12.69 -17.14
N TYR A 93 -6.93 13.34 -16.42
CA TYR A 93 -6.42 14.67 -16.73
C TYR A 93 -5.71 14.68 -18.09
N LYS A 94 -4.81 13.72 -18.35
CA LYS A 94 -4.13 13.50 -19.63
C LYS A 94 -5.14 13.41 -20.79
N LYS A 95 -6.18 12.59 -20.63
CA LYS A 95 -7.25 12.43 -21.64
C LYS A 95 -8.06 13.72 -21.89
N ALA A 96 -8.30 14.51 -20.84
CA ALA A 96 -9.05 15.77 -20.94
C ALA A 96 -8.22 16.93 -21.51
N ARG A 97 -6.89 16.86 -21.40
CA ARG A 97 -5.93 17.90 -21.76
C ARG A 97 -4.79 17.33 -22.61
N PRO A 98 -5.05 17.04 -23.90
CA PRO A 98 -4.06 16.46 -24.80
C PRO A 98 -2.82 17.34 -24.99
N GLU A 99 -2.88 18.64 -24.69
CA GLU A 99 -1.71 19.53 -24.67
C GLU A 99 -0.65 19.13 -23.63
N THR A 100 -1.01 18.29 -22.66
CA THR A 100 -0.08 17.79 -21.64
C THR A 100 0.56 16.45 -21.98
N GLU A 101 0.19 15.86 -23.13
CA GLU A 101 0.68 14.56 -23.60
C GLU A 101 2.21 14.53 -23.70
N GLU A 102 2.81 15.51 -24.39
CA GLU A 102 4.25 15.60 -24.60
C GLU A 102 5.02 15.64 -23.26
N ARG A 103 4.48 16.35 -22.28
CA ARG A 103 5.11 16.50 -20.96
C ARG A 103 5.05 15.21 -20.16
N LEU A 104 3.90 14.53 -20.20
CA LEU A 104 3.74 13.24 -19.53
C LEU A 104 4.53 12.13 -20.23
N GLN A 105 4.67 12.20 -21.55
CA GLN A 105 5.54 11.28 -22.29
C GLN A 105 7.00 11.49 -21.90
N TRP A 106 7.47 12.75 -21.85
CA TRP A 106 8.82 13.04 -21.34
C TRP A 106 9.03 12.52 -19.91
N TRP A 107 8.02 12.63 -19.05
CA TRP A 107 8.08 12.07 -17.70
C TRP A 107 8.24 10.55 -17.71
N THR A 108 7.46 9.83 -18.53
CA THR A 108 7.59 8.39 -18.74
C THR A 108 8.99 8.03 -19.26
N ASP A 109 9.47 8.72 -20.28
CA ASP A 109 10.69 8.34 -21.01
C ASP A 109 11.97 8.63 -20.21
N SER A 110 12.01 9.70 -19.41
CA SER A 110 13.23 10.15 -18.75
C SER A 110 13.00 10.92 -17.47
N GLY A 111 11.96 11.76 -17.41
CA GLY A 111 11.72 12.68 -16.29
C GLY A 111 11.55 11.97 -14.94
N HIS A 112 10.84 10.84 -14.90
CA HIS A 112 10.63 10.06 -13.68
C HIS A 112 11.94 9.54 -13.10
N SER A 113 12.78 8.90 -13.92
CA SER A 113 14.07 8.34 -13.48
C SER A 113 15.02 9.43 -12.95
N ILE A 114 15.12 10.55 -13.68
CA ILE A 114 15.91 11.71 -13.26
C ILE A 114 15.40 12.26 -11.92
N PHE A 115 14.08 12.35 -11.75
CA PHE A 115 13.48 12.86 -10.53
C PHE A 115 13.63 11.87 -9.36
N CYS A 116 13.58 10.56 -9.61
CA CYS A 116 13.87 9.53 -8.60
C CYS A 116 15.27 9.72 -8.01
N GLU A 117 16.29 9.87 -8.86
CA GLU A 117 17.66 10.11 -8.40
C GLU A 117 17.79 11.40 -7.59
N PHE A 118 17.12 12.47 -8.03
CA PHE A 118 17.05 13.72 -7.26
C PHE A 118 16.35 13.56 -5.90
N VAL A 119 15.25 12.81 -5.80
CA VAL A 119 14.58 12.56 -4.52
C VAL A 119 15.46 11.71 -3.60
N LYS A 120 16.16 10.69 -4.15
CA LYS A 120 17.14 9.90 -3.39
C LYS A 120 18.26 10.77 -2.82
N SER A 121 18.78 11.74 -3.58
CA SER A 121 19.81 12.66 -3.08
C SER A 121 19.27 13.60 -1.98
N LEU A 122 18.06 14.14 -2.15
CA LEU A 122 17.38 14.95 -1.12
C LEU A 122 17.18 14.22 0.20
N ILE A 123 16.84 12.93 0.17
CA ILE A 123 16.61 12.14 1.40
C ILE A 123 17.94 11.87 2.11
N LYS A 124 19.00 11.51 1.36
CA LYS A 124 20.35 11.29 1.92
C LYS A 124 20.90 12.54 2.61
N GLU A 125 20.67 13.73 2.05
CA GLU A 125 21.11 15.00 2.65
C GLU A 125 20.40 15.36 3.96
N GLN A 126 19.17 14.87 4.16
CA GLN A 126 18.38 15.15 5.36
C GLN A 126 18.67 14.22 6.54
N GLN A 127 19.43 13.14 6.32
CA GLN A 127 19.89 12.27 7.41
C GLN A 127 21.19 12.82 8.01
N PRO A 128 21.25 13.14 9.32
CA PRO A 128 22.51 13.53 9.94
C PRO A 128 23.49 12.36 9.93
N ALA A 129 24.74 12.63 9.55
CA ALA A 129 25.83 11.68 9.70
C ALA A 129 25.96 11.24 11.18
N HIS A 130 26.06 9.92 11.41
CA HIS A 130 26.17 9.16 12.67
C HIS A 130 24.88 8.71 13.38
N VAL A 131 24.48 7.46 13.10
CA VAL A 131 24.62 6.35 14.07
C VAL A 131 25.23 5.15 13.32
N GLN A 132 26.55 4.95 13.47
CA GLN A 132 27.17 3.66 13.21
C GLN A 132 26.76 2.73 14.36
N GLY A 133 25.99 1.69 14.04
CA GLY A 133 25.70 0.60 14.98
C GLY A 133 24.22 0.35 15.25
N ALA A 134 23.49 -0.11 14.26
CA ALA A 134 22.35 -1.02 14.44
C ALA A 134 22.15 -1.75 13.10
N GLY A 135 22.02 -3.07 13.17
CA GLY A 135 22.02 -3.96 12.02
C GLY A 135 20.90 -3.67 11.02
N CYS A 136 21.17 -4.13 9.81
CA CYS A 136 20.36 -4.10 8.60
C CYS A 136 18.86 -4.31 8.87
N GLY A 137 18.08 -3.29 8.55
CA GLY A 137 16.64 -3.36 8.35
C GLY A 137 16.37 -2.92 6.92
N ASP A 138 16.38 -3.90 6.02
CA ASP A 138 16.39 -3.74 4.56
C ASP A 138 14.99 -3.36 4.09
N GLY A 139 14.66 -2.08 4.22
CA GLY A 139 13.65 -1.46 3.37
C GLY A 139 14.35 -0.94 2.12
N TRP A 140 13.82 -1.28 0.94
CA TRP A 140 14.21 -0.78 -0.40
C TRP A 140 15.40 -1.49 -1.07
N CYS A 141 15.23 -2.78 -1.38
CA CYS A 141 15.96 -3.45 -2.46
C CYS A 141 15.08 -3.45 -3.72
N GLU A 142 15.12 -2.36 -4.49
CA GLU A 142 14.72 -2.37 -5.91
C GLU A 142 16.00 -2.28 -6.74
N GLU A 143 16.56 -3.42 -7.11
CA GLU A 143 17.21 -3.62 -8.41
C GLU A 143 17.44 -5.11 -8.64
N ASP A 144 16.94 -5.60 -9.77
CA ASP A 144 17.33 -6.85 -10.38
C ASP A 144 18.86 -6.96 -10.44
N SER A 145 19.42 -7.92 -9.73
CA SER A 145 20.72 -8.50 -10.08
C SER A 145 20.71 -9.99 -9.81
N CYS A 146 19.87 -10.66 -10.60
CA CYS A 146 20.14 -12.03 -11.01
C CYS A 146 21.42 -12.00 -11.87
N CYS A 147 22.36 -12.88 -11.57
CA CYS A 147 23.51 -13.25 -12.40
C CYS A 147 24.69 -12.27 -12.42
N GLN A 148 25.59 -12.39 -11.43
CA GLN A 148 27.03 -12.29 -11.71
C GLN A 148 27.73 -13.57 -11.26
N ASP A 149 27.91 -14.46 -12.23
CA ASP A 149 28.88 -15.54 -12.21
C ASP A 149 30.29 -14.97 -11.94
N GLU A 150 30.91 -15.35 -10.83
CA GLU A 150 32.35 -15.59 -10.80
C GLU A 150 32.64 -16.94 -10.15
N HIS A 151 33.17 -17.82 -10.99
CA HIS A 151 33.62 -19.19 -10.74
C HIS A 151 34.29 -19.45 -9.38
N GLY A 152 33.73 -20.41 -8.64
CA GLY A 152 34.42 -21.16 -7.60
C GLY A 152 34.04 -22.63 -7.70
N GLU A 153 34.91 -23.42 -8.32
CA GLU A 153 34.76 -24.88 -8.47
C GLU A 153 34.57 -25.55 -7.12
N HIS A 154 33.41 -26.15 -6.84
CA HIS A 154 33.33 -27.32 -5.97
C HIS A 154 32.21 -28.27 -6.42
N SER A 155 32.68 -29.43 -6.89
CA SER A 155 31.95 -30.65 -7.19
C SER A 155 31.11 -31.14 -6.00
N GLY A 156 29.86 -31.54 -6.26
CA GLY A 156 29.17 -32.55 -5.45
C GLY A 156 27.65 -32.48 -5.55
N HIS A 157 27.06 -33.43 -6.29
CA HIS A 157 25.66 -33.87 -6.26
C HIS A 157 24.82 -33.41 -5.04
N ASP A 158 23.63 -32.87 -5.27
CA ASP A 158 22.40 -33.67 -5.10
C ASP A 158 21.18 -32.95 -5.72
N GLU A 159 20.35 -33.77 -6.35
CA GLU A 159 19.16 -33.44 -7.13
C GLU A 159 18.03 -32.91 -6.22
N HIS A 160 17.61 -31.66 -6.41
CA HIS A 160 16.25 -31.25 -6.07
C HIS A 160 15.69 -30.36 -7.19
N GLY A 161 14.66 -30.91 -7.84
CA GLY A 161 14.04 -30.39 -9.06
C GLY A 161 13.62 -28.93 -8.95
N CYS A 162 14.27 -28.10 -9.74
CA CYS A 162 13.68 -26.85 -10.18
C CYS A 162 12.62 -27.22 -11.23
N CYS A 163 11.39 -26.79 -10.96
CA CYS A 163 10.24 -26.99 -11.82
C CYS A 163 10.56 -26.64 -13.28
N ASP A 164 10.62 -27.68 -14.13
CA ASP A 164 10.22 -27.60 -15.53
C ASP A 164 8.72 -27.25 -15.54
N ASP A 165 8.42 -25.96 -15.50
CA ASP A 165 7.16 -25.45 -16.01
C ASP A 165 7.50 -24.31 -16.96
N ASP A 166 7.66 -24.68 -18.23
CA ASP A 166 7.87 -23.85 -19.42
C ASP A 166 6.67 -22.90 -19.70
N GLU A 167 6.01 -22.38 -18.66
CA GLU A 167 4.97 -21.36 -18.71
C GLU A 167 5.23 -20.19 -17.73
N CYS A 168 6.44 -20.03 -17.20
CA CYS A 168 6.89 -18.72 -16.70
C CYS A 168 7.22 -17.81 -17.91
N GLN A 169 6.17 -17.47 -18.67
CA GLN A 169 6.21 -16.31 -19.55
C GLN A 169 6.58 -15.11 -18.67
N ASP A 170 7.76 -14.61 -18.95
CA ASP A 170 8.52 -13.51 -18.36
C ASP A 170 7.78 -12.16 -18.51
N ASP A 171 6.50 -12.12 -18.12
CA ASP A 171 5.63 -10.95 -18.17
C ASP A 171 5.76 -10.07 -16.91
N CYS A 172 6.48 -10.53 -15.88
CA CYS A 172 6.77 -9.77 -14.67
C CYS A 172 7.79 -8.64 -14.90
N CYS A 173 8.53 -8.71 -16.02
CA CYS A 173 9.60 -7.79 -16.40
C CYS A 173 9.21 -6.94 -17.63
N ASN A 174 7.92 -6.91 -18.01
CA ASN A 174 7.47 -5.96 -19.02
C ASN A 174 7.55 -4.56 -18.42
N ASN A 175 8.55 -3.81 -18.90
CA ASN A 175 8.64 -2.36 -18.93
C ASN A 175 7.28 -1.66 -18.76
N ASP A 176 6.84 -1.48 -17.51
CA ASP A 176 5.53 -0.95 -17.19
C ASP A 176 5.61 0.56 -17.40
N GLU A 177 5.28 0.98 -18.62
CA GLU A 177 5.34 2.34 -19.19
C GLU A 177 4.62 3.40 -18.32
N MET A 178 3.94 2.97 -17.25
CA MET A 178 3.17 3.79 -16.31
C MET A 178 3.40 3.43 -14.83
N SER A 179 4.44 2.66 -14.48
CA SER A 179 4.78 2.32 -13.08
C SER A 179 4.88 3.54 -12.17
N TRP A 180 5.32 4.67 -12.71
CA TRP A 180 5.39 5.96 -12.01
C TRP A 180 4.03 6.48 -11.51
N LEU A 181 2.90 6.00 -12.04
CA LEU A 181 1.56 6.33 -11.54
C LEU A 181 1.33 5.83 -10.10
N LEU A 182 2.02 4.78 -9.69
CA LEU A 182 1.94 4.25 -8.32
C LEU A 182 2.67 5.17 -7.32
N SER A 183 3.75 5.83 -7.77
CA SER A 183 4.51 6.83 -7.00
C SER A 183 3.74 8.13 -6.79
N ALA A 184 2.75 8.41 -7.66
CA ALA A 184 1.91 9.59 -7.59
C ALA A 184 0.76 9.39 -6.57
N ARG A 185 1.02 9.74 -5.31
CA ARG A 185 0.12 9.46 -4.18
C ARG A 185 0.06 10.59 -3.15
N ILE A 186 -1.01 10.61 -2.37
CA ILE A 186 -1.13 11.39 -1.14
C ILE A 186 -0.85 10.45 0.02
N GLU A 187 0.21 10.72 0.77
CA GLU A 187 0.64 9.91 1.91
C GLU A 187 -0.07 10.36 3.17
N HIS A 188 -0.34 9.42 4.09
CA HIS A 188 -0.84 9.78 5.40
C HIS A 188 0.12 10.77 6.10
N PRO A 189 -0.39 11.85 6.73
CA PRO A 189 -1.80 12.12 7.01
C PRO A 189 -2.47 13.08 6.03
N GLY A 190 -2.06 13.14 4.76
CA GLY A 190 -2.56 14.08 3.75
C GLY A 190 -1.47 14.90 3.07
N ALA A 191 -0.21 14.44 3.12
CA ALA A 191 0.90 15.10 2.46
C ALA A 191 1.04 14.57 1.01
N PRO A 192 1.12 15.43 -0.02
CA PRO A 192 1.40 14.95 -1.37
C PRO A 192 2.84 14.42 -1.45
N SER A 193 3.02 13.28 -2.11
CA SER A 193 4.36 12.79 -2.44
C SER A 193 5.10 13.78 -3.33
N HIS A 194 6.44 13.75 -3.27
CA HIS A 194 7.27 14.57 -4.17
C HIS A 194 6.91 14.35 -5.64
N PHE A 195 6.59 13.12 -6.02
CA PHE A 195 6.23 12.72 -7.38
C PHE A 195 4.92 13.33 -7.85
N VAL A 196 3.84 13.24 -7.05
CA VAL A 196 2.55 13.81 -7.47
C VAL A 196 2.60 15.34 -7.55
N TYR A 197 3.40 15.96 -6.68
CA TYR A 197 3.63 17.39 -6.74
C TYR A 197 4.42 17.79 -8.00
N ALA A 198 5.51 17.08 -8.30
CA ALA A 198 6.32 17.30 -9.50
C ALA A 198 5.49 17.12 -10.78
N LEU A 199 4.60 16.13 -10.82
CA LEU A 199 3.67 15.94 -11.94
C LEU A 199 2.68 17.09 -12.08
N ALA A 200 2.06 17.55 -10.99
CA ALA A 200 1.18 18.72 -11.01
C ALA A 200 1.92 19.98 -11.50
N LYS A 201 3.20 20.12 -11.14
CA LYS A 201 4.09 21.18 -11.64
C LYS A 201 4.36 21.03 -13.12
N LEU A 202 4.78 19.86 -13.56
CA LEU A 202 5.13 19.56 -14.94
C LEU A 202 3.96 19.89 -15.89
N VAL A 203 2.75 19.44 -15.57
CA VAL A 203 1.57 19.71 -16.41
C VAL A 203 1.13 21.17 -16.40
N THR A 204 1.65 21.99 -15.48
CA THR A 204 1.34 23.43 -15.36
C THR A 204 2.48 24.35 -15.77
N LEU A 205 3.64 23.81 -16.19
CA LEU A 205 4.75 24.60 -16.68
C LEU A 205 4.38 25.38 -17.96
N SER A 206 5.06 26.52 -18.15
CA SER A 206 5.05 27.23 -19.42
C SER A 206 5.85 26.44 -20.46
N GLU A 207 5.59 26.65 -21.74
CA GLU A 207 6.34 26.02 -22.83
C GLU A 207 7.85 26.34 -22.78
N GLU A 208 8.20 27.57 -22.37
CA GLU A 208 9.59 28.02 -22.24
C GLU A 208 10.31 27.29 -21.09
N ASP A 209 9.64 27.17 -19.96
CA ASP A 209 10.19 26.46 -18.79
C ASP A 209 10.28 24.95 -19.04
N PHE A 210 9.31 24.37 -19.77
CA PHE A 210 9.35 22.97 -20.15
C PHE A 210 10.54 22.66 -21.08
N LYS A 211 10.79 23.49 -22.09
CA LYS A 211 11.98 23.33 -22.94
C LYS A 211 13.27 23.43 -22.14
N THR A 212 13.32 24.36 -21.19
CA THR A 212 14.50 24.56 -20.34
C THR A 212 14.81 23.31 -19.50
N ILE A 213 13.81 22.65 -18.92
CA ILE A 213 14.04 21.42 -18.13
C ILE A 213 14.38 20.20 -19.00
N VAL A 214 13.88 20.16 -20.24
CA VAL A 214 14.25 19.10 -21.20
C VAL A 214 15.70 19.26 -21.66
N GLU A 215 16.17 20.50 -21.84
CA GLU A 215 17.55 20.80 -22.25
C GLU A 215 18.57 20.69 -21.10
N ASP A 216 18.19 21.11 -19.88
CA ASP A 216 19.03 21.07 -18.69
C ASP A 216 18.33 20.34 -17.53
N THR A 217 18.77 19.11 -17.31
CA THR A 217 18.26 18.21 -16.26
C THR A 217 19.07 18.27 -14.96
N SER A 218 19.86 19.33 -14.76
CA SER A 218 20.61 19.50 -13.51
C SER A 218 19.69 19.64 -12.29
N GLU A 219 20.18 19.19 -11.13
CA GLU A 219 19.43 19.24 -9.86
C GLU A 219 18.91 20.65 -9.53
N SER A 220 19.67 21.69 -9.90
CA SER A 220 19.29 23.09 -9.69
C SER A 220 18.03 23.48 -10.47
N HIS A 221 17.89 22.99 -11.71
CA HIS A 221 16.74 23.23 -12.56
C HIS A 221 15.54 22.41 -12.09
N ILE A 222 15.74 21.13 -11.76
CA ILE A 222 14.70 20.27 -11.18
C ILE A 222 14.10 20.91 -9.93
N LYS A 223 14.94 21.35 -8.99
CA LYS A 223 14.49 21.99 -7.75
C LYS A 223 13.71 23.29 -8.02
N LYS A 224 14.16 24.09 -8.99
CA LYS A 224 13.50 25.34 -9.38
C LYS A 224 12.12 25.10 -9.98
N TYR A 225 11.99 24.11 -10.88
CA TYR A 225 10.82 23.94 -11.72
C TYR A 225 9.81 22.90 -11.22
N LEU A 226 10.26 21.81 -10.59
CA LEU A 226 9.39 20.70 -10.18
C LEU A 226 9.13 20.66 -8.67
N VAL A 227 9.98 21.26 -7.83
CA VAL A 227 9.81 21.22 -6.36
C VAL A 227 9.17 22.48 -5.81
N LYS A 228 9.51 23.66 -6.36
CA LYS A 228 9.02 24.93 -5.81
C LYS A 228 7.50 25.07 -5.96
N SER A 229 6.85 25.31 -4.82
CA SER A 229 5.39 25.41 -4.77
C SER A 229 4.82 26.56 -5.60
N THR A 230 3.70 26.29 -6.28
CA THR A 230 2.96 27.28 -7.06
C THR A 230 1.46 27.05 -6.97
N LYS A 231 0.72 28.15 -6.82
CA LYS A 231 -0.76 28.16 -6.75
C LYS A 231 -1.46 27.47 -7.92
N VAL A 232 -0.83 27.41 -9.10
CA VAL A 232 -1.41 26.73 -10.27
C VAL A 232 -1.35 25.21 -10.12
N ALA A 233 -0.19 24.68 -9.70
CA ALA A 233 -0.03 23.26 -9.41
C ALA A 233 -0.88 22.83 -8.20
N ASP A 234 -0.97 23.67 -7.16
CA ASP A 234 -1.81 23.39 -6.00
C ASP A 234 -3.29 23.24 -6.39
N LYS A 235 -3.78 24.06 -7.35
CA LYS A 235 -5.14 23.92 -7.90
C LYS A 235 -5.35 22.61 -8.68
N VAL A 236 -4.35 22.17 -9.45
CA VAL A 236 -4.42 20.90 -10.18
C VAL A 236 -4.42 19.72 -9.21
N LEU A 237 -3.58 19.77 -8.19
CA LEU A 237 -3.52 18.75 -7.16
C LEU A 237 -4.83 18.68 -6.35
N LEU A 238 -5.41 19.84 -5.99
CA LEU A 238 -6.74 19.93 -5.40
C LEU A 238 -7.82 19.32 -6.31
N GLN A 239 -7.78 19.61 -7.61
CA GLN A 239 -8.69 19.00 -8.59
C GLN A 239 -8.56 17.47 -8.56
N TRP A 240 -7.35 16.92 -8.61
CA TRP A 240 -7.14 15.47 -8.54
C TRP A 240 -7.61 14.87 -7.23
N CYS A 241 -7.34 15.52 -6.09
CA CYS A 241 -7.81 15.04 -4.79
C CYS A 241 -9.35 15.01 -4.73
N GLN A 242 -10.01 16.06 -5.24
CA GLN A 242 -11.47 16.11 -5.28
C GLN A 242 -12.06 15.04 -6.21
N GLU A 243 -11.50 14.87 -7.41
CA GLU A 243 -11.94 13.81 -8.33
C GLU A 243 -11.74 12.41 -7.75
N ARG A 244 -10.68 12.18 -6.97
CA ARG A 244 -10.45 10.92 -6.27
C ARG A 244 -11.40 10.72 -5.10
N TYR A 245 -11.74 11.80 -4.39
CA TYR A 245 -12.73 11.80 -3.31
C TYR A 245 -14.13 11.49 -3.84
N ASP A 246 -14.48 12.02 -5.01
CA ASP A 246 -15.79 11.82 -5.64
C ASP A 246 -15.97 10.43 -6.28
N ASP A 247 -14.88 9.66 -6.45
CA ASP A 247 -14.93 8.30 -6.99
C ASP A 247 -15.61 7.29 -6.03
N TYR A 248 -15.74 7.61 -4.73
CA TYR A 248 -16.45 6.74 -3.77
C TYR A 248 -17.97 6.87 -3.91
N VAL A 249 -18.53 6.22 -4.93
CA VAL A 249 -19.97 6.31 -5.28
C VAL A 249 -20.89 5.98 -4.11
N TYR A 250 -20.61 4.92 -3.35
CA TYR A 250 -21.50 4.43 -2.27
C TYR A 250 -21.50 5.29 -1.02
N LEU A 251 -20.42 6.04 -0.77
CA LEU A 251 -20.23 6.87 0.43
C LEU A 251 -19.94 8.32 0.06
N LYS A 252 -20.42 8.76 -1.11
CA LYS A 252 -20.07 10.05 -1.71
C LYS A 252 -20.37 11.22 -0.79
N ASP A 253 -21.57 11.21 -0.19
CA ASP A 253 -22.08 12.29 0.66
C ASP A 253 -21.58 12.24 2.11
N LEU A 254 -20.80 11.21 2.46
CA LEU A 254 -20.29 10.99 3.81
C LEU A 254 -18.81 11.35 3.88
N ASN A 255 -18.44 12.14 4.88
CA ASN A 255 -17.03 12.38 5.21
C ASN A 255 -16.44 11.21 6.01
N SER A 256 -15.13 11.22 6.19
CA SER A 256 -14.40 10.18 6.93
C SER A 256 -14.99 9.89 8.32
N LYS A 257 -15.33 10.92 9.10
CA LYS A 257 -15.91 10.76 10.44
C LYS A 257 -17.31 10.14 10.41
N GLN A 258 -18.13 10.53 9.44
CA GLN A 258 -19.47 9.96 9.29
C GLN A 258 -19.41 8.49 8.91
N ILE A 259 -18.44 8.07 8.10
CA ILE A 259 -18.21 6.68 7.75
C ILE A 259 -17.79 5.88 8.98
N GLU A 260 -16.87 6.42 9.80
CA GLU A 260 -16.46 5.80 11.06
C GLU A 260 -17.65 5.55 11.99
N GLU A 261 -18.51 6.56 12.17
CA GLU A 261 -19.70 6.46 13.01
C GLU A 261 -20.73 5.46 12.49
N LEU A 262 -20.87 5.33 11.17
CA LEU A 262 -21.76 4.36 10.54
C LEU A 262 -21.22 2.94 10.66
N SER A 263 -19.94 2.74 10.37
CA SER A 263 -19.30 1.41 10.40
C SER A 263 -19.40 0.75 11.78
N VAL A 264 -19.25 1.53 12.85
CA VAL A 264 -19.44 1.05 14.24
C VAL A 264 -20.87 0.56 14.51
N ARG A 265 -21.87 1.06 13.78
CA ARG A 265 -23.30 0.78 14.03
C ARG A 265 -23.91 -0.26 13.11
N THR A 266 -23.44 -0.38 11.88
CA THR A 266 -24.16 -1.11 10.81
C THR A 266 -23.36 -2.23 10.16
N SER A 267 -22.09 -2.42 10.50
CA SER A 267 -21.28 -3.44 9.84
C SER A 267 -21.69 -4.86 10.27
N GLU A 268 -22.38 -5.55 9.36
CA GLU A 268 -22.94 -6.90 9.56
C GLU A 268 -21.87 -7.99 9.41
N THR A 269 -20.88 -7.78 8.53
CA THR A 269 -19.80 -8.76 8.26
C THR A 269 -18.41 -8.19 8.51
N SER A 270 -17.42 -9.06 8.75
CA SER A 270 -16.00 -8.67 8.87
C SER A 270 -15.48 -7.99 7.60
N THR A 271 -15.93 -8.44 6.42
CA THR A 271 -15.55 -7.85 5.13
C THR A 271 -16.06 -6.43 4.96
N ASP A 272 -17.31 -6.15 5.35
CA ASP A 272 -17.88 -4.80 5.27
C ASP A 272 -17.10 -3.83 6.15
N ARG A 273 -16.68 -4.26 7.35
CA ARG A 273 -15.81 -3.46 8.23
C ARG A 273 -14.50 -3.09 7.55
N VAL A 274 -13.86 -4.05 6.90
CA VAL A 274 -12.57 -3.81 6.24
C VAL A 274 -12.72 -2.80 5.09
N ILE A 275 -13.79 -2.91 4.30
CA ILE A 275 -14.10 -1.96 3.22
C ILE A 275 -14.34 -0.56 3.78
N ASP A 276 -15.14 -0.45 4.85
CA ASP A 276 -15.40 0.82 5.52
C ASP A 276 -14.12 1.48 6.03
N ILE A 277 -13.24 0.70 6.68
CA ILE A 277 -11.93 1.19 7.19
C ILE A 277 -11.07 1.73 6.05
N LEU A 278 -10.98 0.99 4.93
CA LEU A 278 -10.23 1.42 3.76
C LEU A 278 -10.74 2.76 3.23
N ILE A 279 -12.04 2.85 2.98
CA ILE A 279 -12.63 4.08 2.42
C ILE A 279 -12.53 5.23 3.42
N GLN A 280 -12.78 4.99 4.71
CA GLN A 280 -12.66 5.98 5.77
C GLN A 280 -11.26 6.60 5.80
N ASN A 281 -10.22 5.77 5.82
CA ASN A 281 -8.83 6.23 5.90
C ASN A 281 -8.43 6.99 4.63
N GLU A 282 -8.73 6.46 3.45
CA GLU A 282 -8.41 7.16 2.20
C GLU A 282 -9.12 8.54 2.13
N LYS A 283 -10.40 8.61 2.53
CA LYS A 283 -11.12 9.90 2.59
C LYS A 283 -10.52 10.85 3.62
N ALA A 284 -10.11 10.37 4.80
CA ALA A 284 -9.46 11.20 5.81
C ALA A 284 -8.14 11.81 5.29
N ILE A 285 -7.34 11.02 4.55
CA ILE A 285 -6.10 11.48 3.91
C ILE A 285 -6.40 12.58 2.89
N LEU A 286 -7.38 12.36 2.01
CA LEU A 286 -7.78 13.34 0.99
C LEU A 286 -8.35 14.62 1.61
N GLU A 287 -9.23 14.51 2.59
CA GLU A 287 -9.84 15.66 3.30
C GLU A 287 -8.76 16.54 3.94
N LYS A 288 -7.76 15.92 4.58
CA LYS A 288 -6.66 16.63 5.20
C LYS A 288 -5.72 17.27 4.18
N CYS A 289 -5.47 16.59 3.06
CA CYS A 289 -4.74 17.16 1.93
C CYS A 289 -5.46 18.41 1.39
N MET A 290 -6.75 18.31 1.07
CA MET A 290 -7.54 19.43 0.55
C MET A 290 -7.59 20.60 1.53
N SER A 291 -7.83 20.33 2.82
CA SER A 291 -7.83 21.34 3.88
C SER A 291 -6.49 22.06 4.05
N SER A 292 -5.37 21.43 3.66
CA SER A 292 -4.04 22.04 3.76
C SER A 292 -3.81 23.12 2.69
N PHE A 293 -4.35 22.88 1.48
CA PHE A 293 -4.23 23.81 0.37
C PHE A 293 -5.26 24.95 0.41
N GLU A 294 -6.43 24.75 1.01
CA GLU A 294 -7.43 25.82 1.21
C GLU A 294 -6.96 26.93 2.17
N LYS A 295 -5.94 26.65 2.99
CA LYS A 295 -5.39 27.60 3.97
C LYS A 295 -4.27 28.50 3.40
N LEU A 296 -3.89 28.34 2.13
CA LEU A 296 -2.79 29.05 1.44
C LEU A 296 -3.27 30.14 0.44
#